data_AF-A0A928ULV5-F1
#
_entry.id   AF-A0A928ULV5-F1
#
_cell.length_a   1.000
_cell.length_b   1.000
_cell.length_c   1.000
_cell.angle_alpha   90.00
_cell.angle_beta   90.00
_cell.angle_gamma   90.00
#
_symmetry.space_group_name_H-M   'P 1'
#
loop_
_entity.id
_entity.type
_entity.pdbx_description
1 polymer ?
#
loop_
_entity_poly.entity_id
_entity_poly.type
_entity_poly.pdbx_seq_one_letter_code
_entity_poly.pdbx_strand_id
1 'polypeptide(L)' 'MRALYVDDLAQDFSGCDLREGDTPAPQPDEVLVKIRATALGFSDLLMTRGGYQHKPDLPACACGSAP' A
#
# COMPACT_ATOMS: atom_id res chain seq x y z
N MET A 1 0.53 -11.11 7.86
CA MET A 1 1.09 -10.69 6.55
C MET A 1 2.13 -9.59 6.74
N ARG A 2 2.93 -9.29 5.71
CA ARG A 2 3.85 -8.14 5.66
C ARG A 2 3.48 -7.26 4.48
N ALA A 3 3.38 -5.96 4.67
CA ALA A 3 3.00 -5.01 3.64
C ALA A 3 3.74 -3.67 3.79
N LEU A 4 3.93 -2.97 2.68
CA LEU A 4 4.53 -1.64 2.64
C LEU A 4 3.42 -0.61 2.84
N TYR A 5 3.48 0.12 3.96
CA TYR A 5 2.57 1.20 4.31
C TYR A 5 3.20 2.55 4.00
N VAL A 6 2.35 3.52 3.68
CA VAL A 6 2.68 4.93 3.53
C VAL A 6 1.85 5.68 4.57
N ASP A 7 2.51 6.32 5.53
CA ASP A 7 1.87 7.15 6.56
C ASP A 7 1.99 8.64 6.27
N ASP A 8 3.05 9.02 5.56
CA ASP A 8 3.31 10.40 5.16
C ASP A 8 3.82 10.46 3.71
N LEU A 9 3.43 11.53 3.01
CA LEU A 9 3.78 11.74 1.61
C LEU A 9 5.09 12.50 1.52
N ALA A 10 6.21 11.77 1.58
CA ALA A 10 7.55 12.35 1.57
C ALA A 10 8.30 12.05 0.27
N GLN A 11 9.07 13.03 -0.23
CA GLN A 11 9.85 12.86 -1.48
C GLN A 11 10.97 11.82 -1.37
N ASP A 12 11.50 11.64 -0.16
CA ASP A 12 12.61 10.74 0.17
C ASP A 12 12.14 9.35 0.66
N PHE A 13 10.83 9.08 0.59
CA PHE A 13 10.20 7.84 1.07
C PHE A 13 10.31 7.61 2.59
N SER A 14 10.63 8.64 3.37
CA SER A 14 10.71 8.53 4.85
C SER A 14 9.36 8.20 5.51
N GLY A 15 8.25 8.48 4.83
CA GLY A 15 6.90 8.09 5.25
C GLY A 15 6.48 6.66 4.86
N CYS A 16 7.38 5.88 4.25
CA CYS A 16 7.12 4.48 3.88
C CYS A 16 7.76 3.52 4.89
N ASP A 17 6.98 2.55 5.38
CA ASP A 17 7.47 1.54 6.30
C ASP A 17 6.90 0.14 6.00
N LEU A 18 7.72 -0.89 6.21
CA LEU A 18 7.28 -2.26 6.03
C LEU A 18 6.77 -2.83 7.35
N ARG A 19 5.45 -3.01 7.45
CA ARG A 19 4.79 -3.46 8.67
C ARG A 19 4.39 -4.92 8.58
N GLU A 20 4.50 -5.59 9.73
CA GLU A 20 3.83 -6.86 9.95
C GLU A 20 2.45 -6.61 10.53
N GLY A 21 1.45 -7.38 10.09
CA GLY A 21 0.08 -7.28 10.58
C GLY A 21 -0.65 -8.59 10.43
N ASP A 22 -1.90 -8.64 10.89
CA ASP A 22 -2.73 -9.83 10.75
C ASP A 22 -3.16 -10.03 9.30
N THR A 23 -3.49 -11.27 8.95
CA THR A 23 -4.06 -11.58 7.63
C THR A 23 -5.56 -11.28 7.67
N PRO A 24 -6.09 -10.44 6.77
CA PRO A 24 -7.51 -10.08 6.76
C PRO A 24 -8.38 -11.31 6.47
N ALA A 25 -9.57 -11.33 7.08
CA ALA A 25 -10.57 -12.35 6.84
C ALA A 25 -11.54 -11.88 5.73
N PRO A 26 -11.65 -12.61 4.62
CA PRO A 26 -12.55 -12.21 3.54
C PRO A 26 -14.03 -12.31 3.98
N GLN A 27 -14.85 -11.34 3.56
CA GLN A 27 -16.30 -11.41 3.65
C GLN A 27 -16.90 -12.39 2.64
N PRO A 28 -18.21 -12.75 2.72
CA PRO A 28 -18.82 -13.77 1.85
C PRO A 28 -18.64 -13.57 0.33
N ASP A 29 -18.43 -12.33 -0.12
CA ASP A 29 -18.22 -11.98 -1.53
C ASP A 29 -16.78 -11.57 -1.87
N GLU A 30 -15.83 -11.84 -0.97
CA GLU A 30 -14.42 -11.48 -1.12
C GLU A 30 -13.53 -12.71 -1.25
N VAL A 31 -12.37 -12.52 -1.86
CA VAL A 31 -11.34 -13.56 -1.97
C VAL A 31 -10.04 -13.06 -1.37
N LEU A 32 -9.41 -13.90 -0.54
CA LEU A 32 -8.09 -13.61 0.02
C LEU A 32 -7.01 -14.10 -0.96
N VAL A 33 -6.22 -13.16 -1.49
CA VAL A 33 -5.14 -13.46 -2.44
C VAL A 33 -3.78 -13.39 -1.75
N LYS A 34 -3.00 -14.47 -1.83
CA LYS A 34 -1.61 -14.48 -1.38
C LYS A 34 -0.68 -13.93 -2.46
N ILE A 35 -0.27 -12.68 -2.31
CA ILE A 35 0.71 -12.05 -3.20
C ILE A 35 2.07 -12.74 -3.05
N ARG A 36 2.61 -13.27 -4.16
CA ARG A 36 3.95 -13.90 -4.21
C ARG A 36 5.02 -12.91 -4.66
N ALA A 37 4.67 -12.03 -5.58
CA ALA A 37 5.48 -10.95 -6.09
C ALA A 37 4.56 -9.85 -6.64
N THR A 38 5.03 -8.60 -6.59
CA THR A 38 4.38 -7.44 -7.18
C THR A 38 5.46 -6.49 -7.68
N ALA A 39 5.16 -5.72 -8.73
CA ALA A 39 6.07 -4.71 -9.26
C ALA A 39 5.61 -3.33 -8.80
N LEU A 40 6.56 -2.45 -8.48
CA LEU A 40 6.29 -1.04 -8.22
C LEU A 40 6.43 -0.27 -9.53
N GLY A 41 5.34 0.33 -9.97
CA GLY A 41 5.30 1.24 -11.11
C GLY A 41 5.70 2.66 -10.71
N PHE A 42 5.93 3.50 -11.71
CA PHE A 42 6.19 4.92 -11.50
C PHE A 42 5.01 5.65 -10.83
N SER A 43 3.77 5.22 -11.11
CA SER A 43 2.56 5.72 -10.44
C SER A 43 2.62 5.52 -8.93
N ASP A 44 3.10 4.35 -8.47
CA ASP A 44 3.16 4.02 -7.05
C ASP A 44 4.16 4.94 -6.33
N LEU A 45 5.29 5.24 -6.99
CA LEU A 45 6.27 6.22 -6.51
C LEU A 45 5.69 7.64 -6.45
N LEU A 46 4.83 8.01 -7.41
CA LEU A 46 4.16 9.31 -7.36
C LEU A 46 3.10 9.36 -6.26
N MET A 47 2.41 8.24 -6.01
CA MET A 47 1.42 8.12 -4.94
C MET A 47 2.07 8.25 -3.57
N THR A 48 3.24 7.62 -3.34
CA THR A 48 3.97 7.76 -2.06
C THR A 48 4.51 9.17 -1.81
N ARG A 49 4.68 9.97 -2.87
CA ARG A 49 5.17 11.36 -2.80
C ARG A 49 4.05 12.41 -2.86
N GLY A 50 2.79 11.99 -2.97
CA GLY A 50 1.65 12.90 -3.16
C GLY A 50 1.64 13.67 -4.48
N GLY A 51 2.47 13.26 -5.45
CA GLY A 51 2.57 13.84 -6.79
C GLY A 51 1.61 13.23 -7.81
N TYR A 52 0.84 12.21 -7.41
CA TYR A 52 -0.19 11.61 -8.25
C TYR A 52 -1.51 12.37 -8.14
N GLN A 53 -2.31 12.37 -9.21
CA GLN A 53 -3.60 13.08 -9.23
C GLN A 53 -4.59 12.55 -8.19
N HIS A 54 -4.53 11.24 -7.92
CA HIS A 54 -5.30 10.58 -6.87
C HIS A 54 -4.41 10.38 -5.64
N LYS A 55 -4.78 11.00 -4.51
CA LYS A 55 -4.08 10.87 -3.23
C LYS A 55 -4.86 9.90 -2.35
N PRO A 56 -4.28 8.76 -1.95
CA PRO A 56 -4.95 7.84 -1.04
C PRO A 56 -5.06 8.47 0.37
N ASP A 57 -6.11 8.11 1.10
CA ASP A 57 -6.20 8.42 2.53
C ASP A 57 -5.15 7.63 3.29
N LEU A 58 -4.34 8.31 4.11
CA LEU A 58 -3.26 7.69 4.88
C LEU A 58 -3.79 7.18 6.22
N PRO A 59 -3.30 6.04 6.75
CA PRO A 59 -2.22 5.22 6.20
C PRO A 59 -2.68 4.26 5.08
N ALA A 60 -1.94 4.22 3.97
CA ALA A 60 -2.29 3.42 2.79
C ALA A 60 -1.24 2.35 2.47
N CYS A 61 -1.68 1.18 2.02
CA CYS A 61 -0.78 0.18 1.44
C CYS A 61 -0.32 0.59 0.04
N ALA A 62 0.99 0.67 -0.20
CA ALA A 62 1.57 1.14 -1.46
C ALA A 62 1.23 0.27 -2.69
N CYS A 63 0.75 -0.95 -2.48
CA CYS A 63 0.44 -1.93 -3.53
C CYS A 63 -1.07 -2.10 -3.78
N GLY A 64 -1.87 -1.03 -3.69
CA GLY A 64 -3.28 -1.03 -4.15
C GLY A 64 -4.23 -2.07 -3.53
N SER A 65 -3.77 -2.89 -2.59
CA SER A 65 -4.59 -3.75 -1.76
C SER A 65 -5.18 -2.87 -0.67
N ALA A 66 -6.49 -2.63 -0.75
CA ALA A 66 -7.24 -2.11 0.38
C ALA A 66 -7.04 -3.02 1.61
N PRO A 67 -7.07 -2.46 2.83
CA PRO A 67 -7.03 -3.26 4.06
C PRO A 67 -8.22 -4.23 4.16
#